data_AF-A0A182WYZ3-F1
#
_entry.id   AF-A0A182WYZ3-F1
#
_cell.length_a   1.000
_cell.length_b   1.000
_cell.length_c   1.000
_cell.angle_alpha   90.00
_cell.angle_beta   90.00
_cell.angle_gamma   90.00
#
_symmetry.space_group_name_H-M   'P 1'
#
loop_
_entity.id
_entity.type
_entity.pdbx_description
1 polymer ?
#
loop_
_entity_poly.entity_id
_entity_poly.type
_entity_poly.pdbx_seq_one_letter_code
_entity_poly.pdbx_strand_id
1 'polypeptide(L)'
;MKRTFDYHPPTICYDKPAMAVVSKDEYESRRIRALAGTRVLELIVPKRSARTWTMQAGDVCRVSLPEGSQVGDLNLWNLEHPRQERFYSGKTRQIHSTHLKTYDRLWSCFPYLRPMATFVRDSLADYGIDRDGGSLHDVVGTRCDDYIYKLITGQDRFGSCHSYLTEAVKEHGLGEEDVHDTWNIFMCTGFTRDTQQYFCKPSPARKGDCIEFLAEMNLLVALSACPQGDVSIQKHPAALPFPPANAMASRGGPMVLGTDGTDFEHRQRVAAHYQISALNKSRLKYCIFFHYLLFFVMLVKLSADILDRLDIFILEIEELQIPPPLWWEYFWCLSVFLSFIGLAAVRGNRVNDMKKYMVGISTIGFVPLLYCIFYYLNDVLEYLNLEEGTELDDTDIFVWQGYPYGLLWYGFVLMAFQVHFFSLFFAWNLIKAWRQRGALKKGQ
;
A
#
# COMPACT_ATOMS: atom_id res chain seq x y z
N MET A 1 19.52 -26.06 13.10
CA MET A 1 19.36 -26.88 11.88
C MET A 1 19.02 -25.96 10.72
N LYS A 2 19.76 -25.97 9.61
CA LYS A 2 19.50 -25.10 8.45
C LYS A 2 18.38 -25.75 7.64
N ARG A 3 17.26 -25.04 7.45
CA ARG A 3 16.14 -25.54 6.65
C ARG A 3 16.58 -25.70 5.20
N THR A 4 16.39 -26.89 4.64
CA THR A 4 16.48 -27.14 3.21
C THR A 4 15.14 -26.81 2.57
N PHE A 5 15.19 -26.25 1.36
CA PHE A 5 14.01 -25.93 0.57
C PHE A 5 14.12 -26.69 -0.75
N ASP A 6 13.21 -27.63 -0.97
CA ASP A 6 13.21 -28.42 -2.19
C ASP A 6 12.75 -27.57 -3.37
N TYR A 7 13.35 -27.82 -4.54
CA TYR A 7 12.94 -27.17 -5.77
C TYR A 7 11.62 -27.77 -6.26
N HIS A 8 10.68 -26.89 -6.59
CA HIS A 8 9.45 -27.26 -7.28
C HIS A 8 9.36 -26.44 -8.58
N PRO A 9 9.10 -27.08 -9.74
CA PRO A 9 8.91 -26.34 -10.98
C PRO A 9 7.68 -25.42 -10.88
N PRO A 10 7.70 -24.26 -11.56
CA PRO A 10 6.57 -23.35 -11.54
C PRO A 10 5.38 -23.94 -12.31
N THR A 11 4.18 -23.71 -11.80
CA THR A 11 2.91 -24.01 -12.46
C THR A 11 2.21 -22.71 -12.80
N ILE A 12 1.69 -22.59 -14.03
CA ILE A 12 0.90 -21.42 -14.44
C ILE A 12 -0.39 -21.41 -13.59
N CYS A 13 -0.69 -20.28 -12.94
CA CYS A 13 -1.81 -20.19 -11.99
C CYS A 13 -3.20 -20.37 -12.62
N TYR A 14 -3.35 -20.00 -13.89
CA TYR A 14 -4.61 -20.08 -14.63
C TYR A 14 -4.37 -20.67 -16.00
N ASP A 15 -5.06 -21.76 -16.32
CA ASP A 15 -5.25 -22.13 -17.72
C ASP A 15 -6.03 -21.01 -18.41
N LYS A 16 -5.66 -20.68 -19.66
CA LYS A 16 -6.33 -19.61 -20.41
C LYS A 16 -7.81 -20.00 -20.56
N PRO A 17 -8.77 -19.28 -19.95
CA PRO A 17 -10.17 -19.67 -19.98
C PRO A 17 -10.69 -19.61 -21.42
N ALA A 18 -11.69 -20.41 -21.76
CA ALA A 18 -12.23 -20.47 -23.13
C ALA A 18 -12.61 -19.08 -23.67
N MET A 19 -13.17 -18.21 -22.82
CA MET A 19 -13.52 -16.84 -23.19
C MET A 19 -12.30 -15.93 -23.49
N ALA A 20 -11.12 -16.26 -22.96
CA ALA A 20 -9.87 -15.55 -23.27
C ALA A 20 -9.21 -16.01 -24.58
N VAL A 21 -9.68 -17.12 -25.16
CA VAL A 21 -9.19 -17.62 -26.46
C VAL A 21 -10.13 -17.11 -27.54
N VAL A 22 -9.56 -16.45 -28.56
CA VAL A 22 -10.32 -15.91 -29.68
C VAL A 22 -9.92 -16.58 -30.99
N SER A 23 -10.88 -16.71 -31.91
CA SER A 23 -10.60 -17.14 -33.27
C SER A 23 -9.86 -16.02 -34.02
N LYS A 24 -8.64 -16.30 -34.47
CA LYS A 24 -7.81 -15.31 -35.19
C LYS A 24 -8.48 -14.86 -36.48
N ASP A 25 -9.03 -15.80 -37.25
CA ASP A 25 -9.69 -15.53 -38.54
C ASP A 25 -10.96 -14.70 -38.34
N GLU A 26 -11.72 -14.98 -37.28
CA GLU A 26 -12.92 -14.21 -36.94
C GLU A 26 -12.56 -12.77 -36.57
N TYR A 27 -11.55 -12.57 -35.72
CA TYR A 27 -11.14 -11.23 -35.29
C TYR A 27 -10.47 -10.43 -36.40
N GLU A 28 -9.71 -11.08 -37.29
CA GLU A 28 -9.20 -10.41 -38.48
C GLU A 28 -10.35 -10.02 -39.43
N SER A 29 -11.35 -10.88 -39.59
CA SER A 29 -12.54 -10.55 -40.38
C SER A 29 -13.34 -9.37 -39.79
N ARG A 30 -13.52 -9.34 -38.46
CA ARG A 30 -14.16 -8.22 -37.75
C ARG A 30 -13.35 -6.93 -37.93
N ARG A 31 -12.03 -7.01 -37.79
CA ARG A 31 -11.09 -5.90 -37.99
C ARG A 31 -11.16 -5.34 -39.41
N ILE A 32 -11.06 -6.19 -40.43
CA ILE A 32 -11.16 -5.78 -41.85
C ILE A 32 -12.50 -5.11 -42.12
N ARG A 33 -13.60 -5.68 -41.61
CA ARG A 33 -14.95 -5.10 -41.76
C ARG A 33 -15.04 -3.71 -41.14
N ALA A 34 -14.53 -3.53 -39.93
CA ALA A 34 -14.52 -2.22 -39.27
C ALA A 34 -13.66 -1.20 -40.04
N LEU A 35 -12.50 -1.61 -40.55
CA LEU A 35 -11.62 -0.77 -41.36
C LEU A 35 -12.19 -0.41 -42.74
N ALA A 36 -13.07 -1.24 -43.30
CA ALA A 36 -13.81 -0.95 -44.52
C ALA A 36 -14.99 0.02 -44.30
N GLY A 37 -15.34 0.30 -43.04
CA GLY A 37 -16.35 1.28 -42.67
C GLY A 37 -15.85 2.73 -42.76
N THR A 38 -16.66 3.65 -42.26
CA THR A 38 -16.32 5.08 -42.24
C THR A 38 -15.56 5.43 -40.97
N ARG A 39 -14.51 6.25 -41.09
CA ARG A 39 -13.81 6.82 -39.92
C ARG A 39 -14.75 7.77 -39.17
N VAL A 40 -15.12 7.40 -37.95
CA VAL A 40 -16.04 8.17 -37.09
C VAL A 40 -15.35 9.36 -36.41
N LEU A 41 -14.10 9.18 -35.99
CA LEU A 41 -13.35 10.19 -35.25
C LEU A 41 -11.87 10.14 -35.60
N GLU A 42 -11.24 11.31 -35.64
CA GLU A 42 -9.79 11.49 -35.66
C GLU A 42 -9.43 12.58 -34.66
N LEU A 43 -8.53 12.27 -33.73
CA LEU A 43 -8.06 13.21 -32.72
C LEU A 43 -6.57 13.01 -32.46
N ILE A 44 -5.89 14.09 -32.09
CA ILE A 44 -4.52 14.07 -31.60
C ILE A 44 -4.56 14.28 -30.09
N VAL A 45 -3.89 13.43 -29.33
CA VAL A 45 -3.62 13.65 -27.90
C VAL A 45 -2.32 14.47 -27.80
N PRO A 46 -2.38 15.77 -27.41
CA PRO A 46 -1.17 16.56 -27.26
C PRO A 46 -0.22 15.94 -26.23
N LYS A 47 1.09 16.12 -26.42
CA LYS A 47 2.11 15.72 -25.43
C LYS A 47 1.76 16.28 -24.06
N ARG A 48 1.93 15.48 -23.01
CA ARG A 48 1.67 15.90 -21.61
C ARG A 48 0.21 16.34 -21.40
N SER A 49 -0.72 15.60 -21.96
CA SER A 49 -2.16 15.80 -21.77
C SER A 49 -2.90 14.47 -21.92
N ALA A 50 -4.21 14.50 -21.76
CA ALA A 50 -5.08 13.40 -22.12
C ALA A 50 -6.29 13.87 -22.91
N ARG A 51 -6.92 12.93 -23.63
CA ARG A 51 -8.20 13.11 -24.29
C ARG A 51 -9.06 11.89 -24.06
N THR A 52 -10.37 12.09 -24.13
CA THR A 52 -11.34 11.00 -24.10
C THR A 52 -12.06 10.88 -25.45
N TRP A 53 -12.62 9.71 -25.71
CA TRP A 53 -13.56 9.46 -26.79
C TRP A 53 -14.43 8.25 -26.47
N THR A 54 -15.53 8.10 -27.20
CA THR A 54 -16.42 6.94 -27.08
C THR A 54 -16.23 5.97 -28.25
N MET A 55 -16.54 4.71 -28.01
CA MET A 55 -16.59 3.65 -29.02
C MET A 55 -17.87 2.84 -28.82
N GLN A 56 -18.49 2.43 -29.91
CA GLN A 56 -19.58 1.45 -29.91
C GLN A 56 -19.01 0.03 -30.01
N ALA A 57 -19.77 -0.95 -29.52
CA ALA A 57 -19.41 -2.35 -29.71
C ALA A 57 -19.22 -2.68 -31.20
N GLY A 58 -18.06 -3.26 -31.55
CA GLY A 58 -17.66 -3.55 -32.93
C GLY A 58 -16.74 -2.50 -33.57
N ASP A 59 -16.60 -1.31 -32.98
CA ASP A 59 -15.65 -0.30 -33.46
C ASP A 59 -14.20 -0.75 -33.29
N VAL A 60 -13.33 -0.28 -34.19
CA VAL A 60 -11.88 -0.43 -34.08
C VAL A 60 -11.25 0.93 -33.84
N CYS A 61 -10.43 1.02 -32.78
CA CYS A 61 -9.59 2.18 -32.52
C CYS A 61 -8.14 1.87 -32.91
N ARG A 62 -7.53 2.72 -33.74
CA ARG A 62 -6.10 2.72 -34.01
C ARG A 62 -5.44 3.84 -33.21
N VAL A 63 -4.45 3.48 -32.39
CA VAL A 63 -3.55 4.46 -31.75
C VAL A 63 -2.22 4.41 -32.48
N SER A 64 -1.76 5.54 -33.03
CA SER A 64 -0.54 5.63 -33.82
C SER A 64 0.38 6.77 -33.38
N LEU A 65 1.64 6.69 -33.79
CA LEU A 65 2.67 7.68 -33.48
C LEU A 65 2.93 8.61 -34.68
N PRO A 66 2.37 9.84 -34.70
CA PRO A 66 2.49 10.72 -35.88
C PRO A 66 3.86 11.44 -35.99
N GLU A 67 4.54 11.65 -34.87
CA GLU A 67 5.78 12.44 -34.82
C GLU A 67 7.02 11.61 -34.50
N GLY A 68 6.95 10.74 -33.49
CA GLY A 68 8.09 9.99 -32.96
C GLY A 68 7.69 9.12 -31.78
N SER A 69 8.69 8.55 -31.10
CA SER A 69 8.47 7.63 -29.96
C SER A 69 7.77 8.32 -28.80
N GLN A 70 6.69 7.71 -28.31
CA GLN A 70 5.87 8.20 -27.20
C GLN A 70 5.12 7.01 -26.61
N VAL A 71 5.18 6.84 -25.28
CA VAL A 71 4.35 5.87 -24.57
C VAL A 71 3.00 6.48 -24.19
N GLY A 72 1.98 5.64 -24.06
CA GLY A 72 0.62 6.07 -23.74
C GLY A 72 0.01 5.27 -22.61
N ASP A 73 -0.77 5.94 -21.77
CA ASP A 73 -1.47 5.33 -20.65
C ASP A 73 -2.97 5.30 -20.97
N LEU A 74 -3.55 4.11 -21.17
CA LEU A 74 -4.98 3.93 -21.50
C LEU A 74 -5.82 3.54 -20.29
N ASN A 75 -7.00 4.13 -20.18
CA ASN A 75 -8.10 3.69 -19.32
C ASN A 75 -9.36 3.44 -20.17
N LEU A 76 -10.12 2.42 -19.79
CA LEU A 76 -11.36 2.04 -20.46
C LEU A 76 -12.46 1.87 -19.41
N TRP A 77 -13.64 2.41 -19.69
CA TRP A 77 -14.84 2.26 -18.88
C TRP A 77 -15.99 1.76 -19.75
N ASN A 78 -16.92 1.02 -19.16
CA ASN A 78 -18.21 0.80 -19.81
C ASN A 78 -18.91 2.16 -20.00
N LEU A 79 -19.45 2.43 -21.19
CA LEU A 79 -20.00 3.74 -21.51
C LEU A 79 -21.26 4.07 -20.69
N GLU A 80 -22.11 3.07 -20.43
CA GLU A 80 -23.37 3.23 -19.72
C GLU A 80 -23.21 3.30 -18.19
N HIS A 81 -22.20 2.60 -17.64
CA HIS A 81 -21.96 2.46 -16.20
C HIS A 81 -20.49 2.69 -15.81
N PRO A 82 -19.89 3.84 -16.15
CA PRO A 82 -18.45 4.05 -16.05
C PRO A 82 -17.92 4.04 -14.61
N ARG A 83 -18.73 4.41 -13.60
CA ARG A 83 -18.31 4.35 -12.19
C ARG A 83 -18.22 2.92 -11.64
N GLN A 84 -18.88 1.97 -12.29
CA GLN A 84 -19.04 0.60 -11.78
C GLN A 84 -18.17 -0.39 -12.55
N GLU A 85 -18.12 -0.29 -13.88
CA GLU A 85 -17.39 -1.23 -14.73
C GLU A 85 -16.27 -0.52 -15.51
N ARG A 86 -15.03 -0.91 -15.20
CA ARG A 86 -13.80 -0.36 -15.78
C ARG A 86 -12.74 -1.41 -16.00
N PHE A 87 -11.71 -1.10 -16.78
CA PHE A 87 -10.62 -2.01 -17.07
C PHE A 87 -9.88 -2.44 -15.80
N TYR A 88 -9.50 -3.70 -15.77
CA TYR A 88 -8.85 -4.35 -14.64
C TYR A 88 -7.53 -5.01 -15.06
N SER A 89 -6.45 -4.22 -15.00
CA SER A 89 -5.09 -4.66 -15.33
C SER A 89 -4.66 -5.89 -14.53
N GLY A 90 -4.97 -5.95 -13.24
CA GLY A 90 -4.56 -7.03 -12.35
C GLY A 90 -5.07 -8.40 -12.76
N LYS A 91 -6.35 -8.52 -13.14
CA LYS A 91 -6.92 -9.80 -13.60
C LYS A 91 -6.57 -10.09 -15.05
N THR A 92 -6.50 -9.05 -15.89
CA THR A 92 -5.98 -9.15 -17.25
C THR A 92 -4.57 -9.74 -17.26
N ARG A 93 -3.70 -9.30 -16.36
CA ARG A 93 -2.33 -9.82 -16.17
C ARG A 93 -2.30 -11.29 -15.75
N GLN A 94 -3.23 -11.70 -14.88
CA GLN A 94 -3.34 -13.08 -14.42
C GLN A 94 -3.85 -14.03 -15.52
N ILE A 95 -4.75 -13.57 -16.39
CA ILE A 95 -5.33 -14.37 -17.49
C ILE A 95 -4.37 -14.45 -18.68
N HIS A 96 -3.64 -13.37 -18.97
CA HIS A 96 -2.79 -13.25 -20.15
C HIS A 96 -1.31 -13.32 -19.79
N SER A 97 -0.71 -12.19 -19.42
CA SER A 97 0.71 -12.07 -19.08
C SER A 97 0.98 -10.67 -18.51
N THR A 98 2.25 -10.38 -18.19
CA THR A 98 2.70 -9.03 -17.84
C THR A 98 2.46 -8.01 -18.96
N HIS A 99 2.44 -8.47 -20.21
CA HIS A 99 2.32 -7.64 -21.41
C HIS A 99 1.31 -8.24 -22.37
N LEU A 100 0.47 -7.41 -22.97
CA LEU A 100 -0.56 -7.87 -23.89
C LEU A 100 -0.01 -8.04 -25.30
N LYS A 101 -0.49 -9.07 -25.99
CA LYS A 101 -0.20 -9.33 -27.40
C LYS A 101 -1.48 -9.30 -28.22
N THR A 102 -1.34 -9.26 -29.54
CA THR A 102 -2.48 -9.45 -30.44
C THR A 102 -3.25 -10.71 -30.07
N TYR A 103 -4.58 -10.58 -30.02
CA TYR A 103 -5.59 -11.53 -29.58
C TYR A 103 -5.76 -11.71 -28.06
N ASP A 104 -5.06 -10.93 -27.24
CA ASP A 104 -5.39 -10.82 -25.81
C ASP A 104 -6.53 -9.82 -25.58
N ARG A 105 -7.22 -10.01 -24.45
CA ARG A 105 -8.41 -9.22 -24.09
C ARG A 105 -8.11 -8.31 -22.91
N LEU A 106 -8.72 -7.13 -22.92
CA LEU A 106 -8.79 -6.24 -21.77
C LEU A 106 -10.05 -6.58 -20.97
N TRP A 107 -9.90 -7.01 -19.72
CA TRP A 107 -11.01 -7.49 -18.88
C TRP A 107 -11.52 -6.41 -17.94
N SER A 108 -12.82 -6.39 -17.69
CA SER A 108 -13.43 -5.49 -16.69
C SER A 108 -13.26 -5.98 -15.25
N CYS A 109 -13.43 -5.05 -14.31
CA CYS A 109 -13.34 -5.31 -12.88
C CYS A 109 -14.49 -6.17 -12.34
N PHE A 110 -14.35 -6.62 -11.10
CA PHE A 110 -15.44 -7.30 -10.40
C PHE A 110 -16.60 -6.32 -10.10
N PRO A 111 -17.85 -6.82 -10.04
CA PRO A 111 -18.28 -8.21 -10.23
C PRO A 111 -18.45 -8.65 -11.70
N TYR A 112 -18.14 -7.80 -12.68
CA TYR A 112 -18.47 -8.02 -14.09
C TYR A 112 -17.58 -9.07 -14.78
N LEU A 113 -16.26 -8.94 -14.64
CA LEU A 113 -15.23 -9.80 -15.25
C LEU A 113 -15.60 -10.29 -16.68
N ARG A 114 -15.68 -9.35 -17.62
CA ARG A 114 -15.96 -9.66 -19.04
C ARG A 114 -15.06 -8.87 -19.98
N PRO A 115 -14.90 -9.29 -21.24
CA PRO A 115 -14.09 -8.57 -22.21
C PRO A 115 -14.64 -7.18 -22.51
N MET A 116 -13.82 -6.15 -22.37
CA MET A 116 -14.12 -4.77 -22.76
C MET A 116 -13.62 -4.47 -24.17
N ALA A 117 -12.41 -4.91 -24.47
CA ALA A 117 -11.78 -4.76 -25.77
C ALA A 117 -10.85 -5.94 -26.07
N THR A 118 -10.55 -6.15 -27.34
CA THR A 118 -9.58 -7.15 -27.79
C THR A 118 -8.48 -6.48 -28.61
N PHE A 119 -7.23 -6.77 -28.28
CA PHE A 119 -6.07 -6.27 -29.02
C PHE A 119 -6.00 -7.00 -30.37
N VAL A 120 -6.15 -6.31 -31.51
CA VAL A 120 -6.29 -6.98 -32.82
C VAL A 120 -5.13 -6.74 -33.79
N ARG A 121 -4.26 -5.74 -33.54
CA ARG A 121 -3.03 -5.57 -34.31
C ARG A 121 -1.97 -4.82 -33.55
N ASP A 122 -0.75 -5.33 -33.57
CA ASP A 122 0.44 -4.66 -33.08
C ASP A 122 1.50 -4.58 -34.19
N SER A 123 1.90 -3.37 -34.57
CA SER A 123 3.02 -3.17 -35.51
C SER A 123 4.37 -3.59 -34.94
N LEU A 124 4.49 -3.71 -33.60
CA LEU A 124 5.72 -4.06 -32.89
C LEU A 124 5.67 -5.50 -32.33
N ALA A 125 4.79 -6.36 -32.85
CA ALA A 125 4.56 -7.71 -32.34
C ALA A 125 5.85 -8.57 -32.26
N ASP A 126 6.80 -8.33 -33.17
CA ASP A 126 8.06 -9.06 -33.26
C ASP A 126 9.06 -8.72 -32.16
N TYR A 127 8.79 -7.71 -31.32
CA TYR A 127 9.68 -7.34 -30.21
C TYR A 127 9.88 -8.50 -29.22
N GLY A 128 8.81 -9.23 -28.91
CA GLY A 128 8.86 -10.39 -28.01
C GLY A 128 9.27 -10.02 -26.58
N ILE A 129 10.11 -10.87 -25.98
CA ILE A 129 10.71 -10.64 -24.66
C ILE A 129 12.22 -10.50 -24.86
N ASP A 130 12.78 -9.36 -24.48
CA ASP A 130 14.20 -9.09 -24.64
C ASP A 130 15.07 -9.81 -23.59
N ARG A 131 16.40 -9.68 -23.74
CA ARG A 131 17.39 -10.32 -22.87
C ARG A 131 17.28 -9.96 -21.39
N ASP A 132 16.77 -8.77 -21.08
CA ASP A 132 16.60 -8.27 -19.71
C ASP A 132 15.23 -8.68 -19.13
N GLY A 133 14.38 -9.35 -19.93
CA GLY A 133 13.01 -9.70 -19.57
C GLY A 133 11.99 -8.61 -19.89
N GLY A 134 12.35 -7.63 -20.74
CA GLY A 134 11.48 -6.53 -21.14
C GLY A 134 10.54 -6.90 -22.29
N SER A 135 9.33 -6.34 -22.30
CA SER A 135 8.33 -6.51 -23.38
C SER A 135 7.52 -5.21 -23.52
N LEU A 136 6.63 -5.13 -24.53
CA LEU A 136 5.82 -3.95 -24.84
C LEU A 136 4.36 -4.09 -24.40
N HIS A 137 3.69 -2.96 -24.16
CA HIS A 137 2.24 -2.90 -23.87
C HIS A 137 1.85 -3.52 -22.53
N ASP A 138 2.47 -3.03 -21.45
CA ASP A 138 2.35 -3.65 -20.14
C ASP A 138 1.00 -3.40 -19.45
N VAL A 139 0.65 -4.35 -18.59
CA VAL A 139 -0.47 -4.26 -17.62
C VAL A 139 0.03 -4.55 -16.20
N VAL A 140 1.31 -4.30 -15.96
CA VAL A 140 1.96 -4.51 -14.65
C VAL A 140 2.16 -3.20 -13.89
N GLY A 141 2.38 -2.12 -14.62
CA GLY A 141 2.45 -0.78 -14.08
C GLY A 141 1.07 -0.27 -13.67
N THR A 142 1.06 0.83 -12.92
CA THR A 142 -0.16 1.52 -12.53
C THR A 142 -0.41 2.71 -13.45
N ARG A 143 0.43 3.74 -13.35
CA ARG A 143 0.56 4.96 -14.16
C ARG A 143 1.55 5.88 -13.44
N CYS A 144 2.23 6.78 -14.14
CA CYS A 144 2.99 7.80 -13.41
C CYS A 144 2.03 8.75 -12.69
N ASP A 145 2.35 9.09 -11.44
CA ASP A 145 1.49 9.87 -10.56
C ASP A 145 2.27 10.91 -9.75
N ASP A 146 1.57 11.96 -9.31
CA ASP A 146 2.20 13.05 -8.55
C ASP A 146 2.47 12.64 -7.09
N TYR A 147 1.81 11.60 -6.58
CA TYR A 147 1.97 11.12 -5.20
C TYR A 147 3.30 10.41 -5.01
N ILE A 148 3.70 9.54 -5.93
CA ILE A 148 5.00 8.86 -5.89
C ILE A 148 6.13 9.88 -6.10
N TYR A 149 5.91 10.89 -6.95
CA TYR A 149 6.86 11.99 -7.10
C TYR A 149 7.05 12.74 -5.77
N LYS A 150 5.96 13.11 -5.08
CA LYS A 150 6.01 13.72 -3.75
C LYS A 150 6.65 12.81 -2.71
N LEU A 151 6.34 11.51 -2.73
CA LEU A 151 6.89 10.54 -1.79
C LEU A 151 8.42 10.39 -1.95
N ILE A 152 8.91 10.40 -3.19
CA ILE A 152 10.33 10.24 -3.51
C ILE A 152 11.11 11.54 -3.30
N THR A 153 10.57 12.67 -3.74
CA THR A 153 11.31 13.94 -3.80
C THR A 153 11.00 14.89 -2.64
N GLY A 154 9.88 14.67 -1.93
CA GLY A 154 9.34 15.61 -0.95
C GLY A 154 8.67 16.84 -1.56
N GLN A 155 8.59 16.95 -2.89
CA GLN A 155 8.05 18.12 -3.59
C GLN A 155 6.70 17.82 -4.22
N ASP A 156 5.78 18.78 -4.14
CA ASP A 156 4.55 18.75 -4.90
C ASP A 156 4.81 19.01 -6.39
N ARG A 157 4.04 18.34 -7.24
CA ARG A 157 4.05 18.52 -8.68
C ARG A 157 2.64 18.27 -9.23
N PHE A 158 2.38 18.84 -10.40
CA PHE A 158 1.28 18.46 -11.27
C PHE A 158 1.82 18.13 -12.67
N GLY A 159 1.13 17.25 -13.38
CA GLY A 159 1.48 16.89 -14.75
C GLY A 159 2.08 15.48 -14.85
N SER A 160 1.29 14.52 -14.39
CA SER A 160 1.50 13.08 -14.49
C SER A 160 0.38 12.47 -15.34
N CYS A 161 0.55 11.22 -15.81
CA CYS A 161 -0.53 10.51 -16.51
C CYS A 161 -1.79 10.44 -15.64
N HIS A 162 -1.61 10.19 -14.34
CA HIS A 162 -2.68 10.23 -13.36
C HIS A 162 -3.45 11.54 -13.41
N SER A 163 -2.80 12.69 -13.22
CA SER A 163 -3.51 13.98 -13.22
C SER A 163 -4.10 14.34 -14.59
N TYR A 164 -3.45 13.98 -15.70
CA TYR A 164 -4.01 14.21 -17.02
C TYR A 164 -5.28 13.39 -17.29
N LEU A 165 -5.30 12.11 -16.92
CA LEU A 165 -6.48 11.27 -17.03
C LEU A 165 -7.61 11.80 -16.13
N THR A 166 -7.30 12.16 -14.89
CA THR A 166 -8.26 12.75 -13.95
C THR A 166 -8.91 14.02 -14.53
N GLU A 167 -8.14 14.93 -15.13
CA GLU A 167 -8.72 16.12 -15.77
C GLU A 167 -9.57 15.78 -17.00
N ALA A 168 -9.15 14.81 -17.83
CA ALA A 168 -9.86 14.46 -19.05
C ALA A 168 -11.24 13.83 -18.76
N VAL A 169 -11.37 13.02 -17.71
CA VAL A 169 -12.63 12.31 -17.42
C VAL A 169 -13.70 13.18 -16.75
N LYS A 170 -13.36 14.38 -16.27
CA LYS A 170 -14.32 15.30 -15.62
C LYS A 170 -15.47 15.70 -16.53
N GLU A 171 -15.25 15.80 -17.84
CA GLU A 171 -16.30 16.13 -18.80
C GLU A 171 -17.39 15.06 -18.87
N HIS A 172 -17.10 13.84 -18.40
CA HIS A 172 -18.04 12.71 -18.30
C HIS A 172 -18.60 12.53 -16.88
N GLY A 173 -18.41 13.52 -15.99
CA GLY A 173 -18.88 13.46 -14.61
C GLY A 173 -18.12 12.44 -13.74
N LEU A 174 -16.92 12.04 -14.15
CA LEU A 174 -16.02 11.14 -13.41
C LEU A 174 -14.96 11.92 -12.64
N GLY A 175 -14.43 11.29 -11.58
CA GLY A 175 -13.42 11.84 -10.69
C GLY A 175 -12.11 11.05 -10.70
N GLU A 176 -11.20 11.45 -9.82
CA GLU A 176 -9.90 10.80 -9.61
C GLU A 176 -10.05 9.32 -9.21
N GLU A 177 -11.09 9.01 -8.43
CA GLU A 177 -11.42 7.67 -7.96
C GLU A 177 -11.84 6.69 -9.07
N ASP A 178 -12.25 7.22 -10.23
CA ASP A 178 -12.64 6.42 -11.39
C ASP A 178 -11.44 6.09 -12.29
N VAL A 179 -10.34 6.85 -12.17
CA VAL A 179 -9.07 6.58 -12.86
C VAL A 179 -8.40 5.36 -12.24
N HIS A 180 -7.97 4.43 -13.08
CA HIS A 180 -7.50 3.12 -12.67
C HIS A 180 -6.16 2.77 -13.33
N ASP A 181 -5.60 1.62 -12.94
CA ASP A 181 -4.34 1.13 -13.50
C ASP A 181 -4.47 0.91 -15.00
N THR A 182 -3.44 1.33 -15.74
CA THR A 182 -3.51 1.55 -17.18
C THR A 182 -3.09 0.32 -17.97
N TRP A 183 -3.45 0.34 -19.24
CA TRP A 183 -2.71 -0.39 -20.26
C TRP A 183 -1.63 0.55 -20.82
N ASN A 184 -0.36 0.24 -20.57
CA ASN A 184 0.80 1.09 -20.90
C ASN A 184 1.32 0.79 -22.30
N ILE A 185 0.66 1.37 -23.31
CA ILE A 185 0.93 1.10 -24.73
C ILE A 185 2.26 1.71 -25.18
N PHE A 186 2.96 0.97 -26.04
CA PHE A 186 4.31 1.25 -26.52
C PHE A 186 5.41 1.28 -25.44
N MET A 187 5.09 1.20 -24.15
CA MET A 187 6.07 1.22 -23.07
C MET A 187 6.83 -0.11 -23.00
N CYS A 188 8.16 -0.06 -22.89
CA CYS A 188 9.00 -1.25 -22.71
C CYS A 188 9.36 -1.43 -21.24
N THR A 189 8.84 -2.47 -20.60
CA THR A 189 9.00 -2.68 -19.15
C THR A 189 9.18 -4.15 -18.78
N GLY A 190 9.54 -4.42 -17.53
CA GLY A 190 9.75 -5.78 -17.03
C GLY A 190 10.16 -5.80 -15.56
N PHE A 191 10.59 -6.97 -15.08
CA PHE A 191 11.13 -7.14 -13.74
C PHE A 191 12.59 -7.61 -13.80
N THR A 192 13.46 -6.95 -13.05
CA THR A 192 14.88 -7.31 -12.98
C THR A 192 15.03 -8.74 -12.45
N ARG A 193 15.93 -9.53 -13.05
CA ARG A 193 16.04 -10.97 -12.69
C ARG A 193 16.64 -11.18 -11.30
N ASP A 194 17.52 -10.28 -10.89
CA ASP A 194 18.28 -10.35 -9.63
C ASP A 194 17.48 -9.82 -8.43
N THR A 195 16.77 -8.70 -8.61
CA THR A 195 16.09 -7.96 -7.53
C THR A 195 14.57 -7.96 -7.66
N GLN A 196 14.02 -8.47 -8.76
CA GLN A 196 12.58 -8.55 -9.04
C GLN A 196 11.89 -7.19 -8.99
N GLN A 197 12.61 -6.11 -9.33
CA GLN A 197 12.13 -4.74 -9.35
C GLN A 197 11.59 -4.37 -10.73
N TYR A 198 10.52 -3.57 -10.75
CA TYR A 198 9.96 -3.04 -11.98
C TYR A 198 10.95 -2.08 -12.66
N PHE A 199 11.19 -2.27 -13.95
CA PHE A 199 12.04 -1.40 -14.76
C PHE A 199 11.32 -0.90 -16.01
N CYS A 200 11.80 0.21 -16.57
CA CYS A 200 11.46 0.66 -17.91
C CYS A 200 12.73 0.87 -18.75
N LYS A 201 12.59 0.78 -20.07
CA LYS A 201 13.64 1.05 -21.06
C LYS A 201 13.06 1.89 -22.21
N PRO A 202 13.91 2.62 -22.96
CA PRO A 202 13.46 3.36 -24.13
C PRO A 202 12.55 2.52 -25.02
N SER A 203 11.36 3.05 -25.33
CA SER A 203 10.44 2.40 -26.24
C SER A 203 11.09 2.25 -27.63
N PRO A 204 11.02 1.07 -28.28
CA PRO A 204 11.53 0.88 -29.63
C PRO A 204 10.65 1.53 -30.70
N ALA A 205 9.47 2.04 -30.31
CA ALA A 205 8.47 2.57 -31.21
C ALA A 205 8.97 3.80 -31.96
N ARG A 206 8.49 3.97 -33.19
CA ARG A 206 8.88 5.01 -34.13
C ARG A 206 7.63 5.65 -34.74
N LYS A 207 7.85 6.76 -35.44
CA LYS A 207 6.80 7.37 -36.26
C LYS A 207 6.19 6.34 -37.20
N GLY A 208 4.86 6.23 -37.18
CA GLY A 208 4.08 5.30 -38.00
C GLY A 208 3.71 3.99 -37.30
N ASP A 209 4.40 3.62 -36.21
CA ASP A 209 3.98 2.46 -35.42
C ASP A 209 2.60 2.71 -34.82
N CYS A 210 1.83 1.63 -34.75
CA CYS A 210 0.47 1.65 -34.23
C CYS A 210 0.08 0.34 -33.54
N ILE A 211 -0.93 0.47 -32.69
CA ILE A 211 -1.73 -0.62 -32.19
C ILE A 211 -3.18 -0.42 -32.61
N GLU A 212 -3.94 -1.50 -32.69
CA GLU A 212 -5.39 -1.46 -32.90
C GLU A 212 -6.10 -2.38 -31.91
N PHE A 213 -7.20 -1.89 -31.33
CA PHE A 213 -8.07 -2.69 -30.49
C PHE A 213 -9.53 -2.54 -30.93
N LEU A 214 -10.27 -3.63 -30.78
CA LEU A 214 -11.67 -3.73 -31.13
C LEU A 214 -12.52 -3.68 -29.85
N ALA A 215 -13.56 -2.85 -29.83
CA ALA A 215 -14.48 -2.72 -28.70
C ALA A 215 -15.48 -3.89 -28.64
N GLU A 216 -15.53 -4.60 -27.51
CA GLU A 216 -16.46 -5.71 -27.28
C GLU A 216 -17.78 -5.27 -26.65
N MET A 217 -17.82 -4.03 -26.17
CA MET A 217 -18.97 -3.34 -25.61
C MET A 217 -18.85 -1.85 -25.95
N ASN A 218 -19.83 -1.06 -25.55
CA ASN A 218 -19.71 0.39 -25.65
C ASN A 218 -18.72 0.89 -24.60
N LEU A 219 -17.76 1.70 -25.02
CA LEU A 219 -16.65 2.14 -24.19
C LEU A 219 -16.56 3.67 -24.14
N LEU A 220 -16.25 4.18 -22.95
CA LEU A 220 -15.52 5.43 -22.80
C LEU A 220 -14.03 5.08 -22.69
N VAL A 221 -13.20 5.75 -23.49
CA VAL A 221 -11.74 5.55 -23.50
C VAL A 221 -11.06 6.86 -23.18
N ALA A 222 -10.01 6.82 -22.37
CA ALA A 222 -9.10 7.95 -22.17
C ALA A 222 -7.65 7.52 -22.40
N LEU A 223 -6.89 8.37 -23.09
CA LEU A 223 -5.46 8.17 -23.34
C LEU A 223 -4.69 9.38 -22.86
N SER A 224 -3.68 9.15 -22.02
CA SER A 224 -2.67 10.17 -21.71
C SER A 224 -1.40 9.94 -22.52
N ALA A 225 -0.90 11.01 -23.16
CA ALA A 225 0.43 11.03 -23.76
C ALA A 225 1.47 11.30 -22.66
N CYS A 226 2.11 10.24 -22.19
CA CYS A 226 2.94 10.24 -20.99
C CYS A 226 4.03 11.33 -21.00
N PRO A 227 4.18 12.13 -19.93
CA PRO A 227 5.17 13.21 -19.88
C PRO A 227 6.63 12.72 -19.82
N GLN A 228 6.85 11.41 -19.68
CA GLN A 228 8.16 10.77 -19.75
C GLN A 228 8.58 10.45 -21.19
N GLY A 229 7.73 10.68 -22.20
CA GLY A 229 8.07 10.47 -23.61
C GLY A 229 8.20 8.99 -23.96
N ASP A 230 9.35 8.59 -24.47
CA ASP A 230 9.72 7.19 -24.77
C ASP A 230 10.28 6.44 -23.55
N VAL A 231 10.23 7.05 -22.37
CA VAL A 231 10.79 6.56 -21.09
C VAL A 231 12.30 6.30 -21.13
N SER A 232 13.03 6.90 -22.08
CA SER A 232 14.50 6.81 -22.15
C SER A 232 15.24 7.55 -21.04
N ILE A 233 14.57 8.52 -20.39
CA ILE A 233 15.11 9.30 -19.30
C ILE A 233 14.32 8.97 -18.03
N GLN A 234 14.97 8.33 -17.06
CA GLN A 234 14.41 8.23 -15.70
C GLN A 234 14.22 9.65 -15.16
N LYS A 235 12.97 10.10 -15.01
CA LYS A 235 12.61 11.40 -14.41
C LYS A 235 12.35 11.30 -12.90
N HIS A 236 13.14 10.50 -12.21
CA HIS A 236 13.60 10.78 -10.86
C HIS A 236 15.10 11.10 -11.00
N PRO A 237 15.72 11.95 -10.14
CA PRO A 237 17.14 12.24 -10.25
C PRO A 237 17.94 10.97 -9.91
N ALA A 238 18.06 10.06 -10.86
CA ALA A 238 19.16 9.14 -10.93
C ALA A 238 20.37 9.97 -11.36
N ALA A 239 21.46 9.78 -10.62
CA ALA A 239 22.77 10.30 -10.95
C ALA A 239 23.05 10.18 -12.46
N LEU A 240 23.58 11.26 -13.04
CA LEU A 240 24.00 11.32 -14.44
C LEU A 240 24.95 10.15 -14.79
N PRO A 241 24.87 9.60 -16.00
CA PRO A 241 25.73 8.49 -16.45
C PRO A 241 27.20 8.93 -16.58
N PHE A 242 28.12 8.03 -16.21
CA PHE A 242 29.56 8.17 -16.48
C PHE A 242 29.84 8.31 -17.99
N PRO A 243 30.66 9.30 -18.43
CA PRO A 243 31.33 9.24 -19.73
C PRO A 243 32.58 8.34 -19.65
N PRO A 244 33.12 7.88 -20.79
CA PRO A 244 34.21 6.90 -20.84
C PRO A 244 35.47 7.40 -20.13
N ALA A 245 36.23 6.44 -19.61
CA ALA A 245 37.54 6.68 -19.03
C ALA A 245 38.40 7.52 -19.99
N ASN A 246 38.89 8.66 -19.47
CA ASN A 246 39.80 9.64 -20.08
C ASN A 246 39.17 10.99 -20.47
N ALA A 247 38.70 11.74 -19.48
CA ALA A 247 38.88 13.21 -19.44
C ALA A 247 38.43 13.74 -18.07
N MET A 248 39.38 14.27 -17.29
CA MET A 248 39.05 15.07 -16.11
C MET A 248 38.53 16.45 -16.51
N ALA A 249 37.44 16.88 -15.89
CA ALA A 249 37.19 18.20 -15.28
C ALA A 249 35.71 18.22 -14.85
N SER A 250 35.35 18.51 -13.60
CA SER A 250 35.45 19.86 -13.07
C SER A 250 35.65 19.90 -11.56
N ARG A 251 36.62 20.73 -11.17
CA ARG A 251 36.78 21.35 -9.85
C ARG A 251 35.48 22.03 -9.42
N GLY A 252 35.06 21.87 -8.15
CA GLY A 252 34.33 22.95 -7.48
C GLY A 252 33.17 22.64 -6.54
N GLY A 253 32.76 21.38 -6.34
CA GLY A 253 31.74 21.04 -5.33
C GLY A 253 32.36 20.41 -4.07
N PRO A 254 31.93 20.75 -2.84
CA PRO A 254 32.43 20.09 -1.64
C PRO A 254 31.91 18.63 -1.62
N MET A 255 32.73 17.70 -2.10
CA MET A 255 32.55 16.27 -1.83
C MET A 255 32.90 16.01 -0.36
N VAL A 256 32.03 15.29 0.35
CA VAL A 256 32.40 14.64 1.61
C VAL A 256 33.51 13.64 1.27
N LEU A 257 34.71 13.88 1.80
CA LEU A 257 35.85 12.97 1.66
C LEU A 257 35.49 11.56 2.13
N GLY A 258 35.73 10.54 1.29
CA GLY A 258 35.96 9.17 1.79
C GLY A 258 35.07 8.02 1.28
N THR A 259 34.44 8.09 0.10
CA THR A 259 33.69 6.92 -0.43
C THR A 259 34.05 6.64 -1.90
N ASP A 260 34.52 5.43 -2.18
CA ASP A 260 35.01 4.91 -3.47
C ASP A 260 33.98 4.07 -4.24
N GLY A 261 32.73 3.98 -3.76
CA GLY A 261 31.66 3.20 -4.38
C GLY A 261 31.66 1.71 -4.04
N THR A 262 32.58 1.23 -3.20
CA THR A 262 32.57 -0.16 -2.68
C THR A 262 31.64 -0.35 -1.48
N ASP A 263 31.04 0.72 -0.99
CA ASP A 263 30.17 0.77 0.19
C ASP A 263 28.69 0.41 -0.10
N PHE A 264 28.36 -0.16 -1.26
CA PHE A 264 26.97 -0.52 -1.61
C PHE A 264 26.32 -1.48 -0.59
N GLU A 265 27.08 -2.45 -0.07
CA GLU A 265 26.61 -3.33 1.02
C GLU A 265 26.35 -2.54 2.30
N HIS A 266 27.19 -1.54 2.60
CA HIS A 266 27.00 -0.66 3.73
C HIS A 266 25.71 0.16 3.55
N ARG A 267 25.47 0.72 2.36
CA ARG A 267 24.24 1.48 2.03
C ARG A 267 22.99 0.61 2.05
N GLN A 268 23.04 -0.65 1.59
CA GLN A 268 21.92 -1.60 1.69
C GLN A 268 21.59 -1.93 3.15
N ARG A 269 22.60 -2.21 3.99
CA ARG A 269 22.39 -2.43 5.44
C ARG A 269 21.78 -1.19 6.08
N VAL A 270 22.29 -0.01 5.76
CA VAL A 270 21.78 1.29 6.23
C VAL A 270 20.31 1.49 5.80
N ALA A 271 19.92 1.15 4.56
CA ALA A 271 18.55 1.23 4.07
C ALA A 271 17.58 0.28 4.81
N ALA A 272 18.00 -0.96 5.08
CA ALA A 272 17.21 -1.92 5.86
C ALA A 272 16.95 -1.42 7.29
N HIS A 273 17.95 -0.80 7.93
CA HIS A 273 17.78 -0.18 9.25
C HIS A 273 16.76 0.96 9.25
N TYR A 274 16.68 1.75 8.18
CA TYR A 274 15.68 2.81 8.05
C TYR A 274 14.25 2.26 7.90
N GLN A 275 14.06 1.18 7.13
CA GLN A 275 12.74 0.53 7.02
C GLN A 275 12.29 -0.09 8.36
N ILE A 276 13.20 -0.78 9.07
CA ILE A 276 12.91 -1.36 10.39
C ILE A 276 12.52 -0.25 11.38
N SER A 277 13.26 0.87 11.38
CA SER A 277 12.96 2.01 12.24
C SER A 277 11.58 2.60 11.91
N ALA A 278 11.27 2.85 10.64
CA ALA A 278 9.98 3.42 10.22
C ALA A 278 8.80 2.53 10.61
N LEU A 279 8.90 1.21 10.39
CA LEU A 279 7.84 0.26 10.71
C LEU A 279 7.58 0.17 12.22
N ASN A 280 8.63 0.04 13.04
CA ASN A 280 8.47 -0.04 14.50
C ASN A 280 7.96 1.28 15.10
N LYS A 281 8.26 2.44 14.50
CA LYS A 281 7.68 3.72 14.92
C LYS A 281 6.17 3.76 14.69
N SER A 282 5.71 3.27 13.53
CA SER A 282 4.28 3.20 13.21
C SER A 282 3.57 2.26 14.19
N ARG A 283 4.11 1.05 14.38
CA ARG A 283 3.54 0.05 15.30
C ARG A 283 3.48 0.52 16.75
N LEU A 284 4.52 1.20 17.25
CA LEU A 284 4.49 1.78 18.59
C LEU A 284 3.39 2.85 18.74
N LYS A 285 3.14 3.66 17.71
CA LYS A 285 2.02 4.63 17.73
C LYS A 285 0.66 3.94 17.81
N TYR A 286 0.48 2.81 17.13
CA TYR A 286 -0.74 2.01 17.27
C TYR A 286 -0.91 1.44 18.69
N CYS A 287 0.16 0.93 19.31
CA CYS A 287 0.08 0.50 20.70
C CYS A 287 -0.32 1.65 21.64
N ILE A 288 0.22 2.86 21.43
CA ILE A 288 -0.17 4.05 22.19
C ILE A 288 -1.64 4.41 21.95
N PHE A 289 -2.13 4.30 20.72
CA PHE A 289 -3.54 4.52 20.39
C PHE A 289 -4.46 3.53 21.12
N PHE A 290 -4.15 2.23 21.09
CA PHE A 290 -4.95 1.23 21.82
C PHE A 290 -4.84 1.40 23.34
N HIS A 291 -3.70 1.88 23.83
CA HIS A 291 -3.56 2.24 25.24
C HIS A 291 -4.49 3.41 25.61
N TYR A 292 -4.64 4.42 24.75
CA TYR A 292 -5.64 5.48 24.97
C TYR A 292 -7.07 4.94 25.00
N LEU A 293 -7.42 3.98 24.14
CA LEU A 293 -8.74 3.37 24.15
C LEU A 293 -9.03 2.67 25.48
N LEU A 294 -8.08 1.84 25.95
CA LEU A 294 -8.19 1.17 27.25
C LEU A 294 -8.19 2.17 28.42
N PHE A 295 -7.46 3.27 28.31
CA PHE A 295 -7.54 4.37 29.27
C PHE A 295 -8.94 4.97 29.35
N PHE A 296 -9.60 5.21 28.23
CA PHE A 296 -10.98 5.72 28.25
C PHE A 296 -11.96 4.71 28.85
N VAL A 297 -11.79 3.41 28.60
CA VAL A 297 -12.59 2.36 29.26
C VAL A 297 -12.40 2.41 30.78
N MET A 298 -11.15 2.48 31.24
CA MET A 298 -10.85 2.63 32.68
C MET A 298 -11.40 3.94 33.23
N LEU A 299 -11.30 5.05 32.50
CA LEU A 299 -11.78 6.36 32.92
C LEU A 299 -13.31 6.37 33.07
N VAL A 300 -14.04 5.71 32.19
CA VAL A 300 -15.50 5.52 32.33
C VAL A 300 -15.83 4.72 33.59
N LYS A 301 -15.05 3.68 33.91
CA LYS A 301 -15.22 2.96 35.17
C LYS A 301 -14.95 3.86 36.39
N LEU A 302 -13.88 4.65 36.33
CA LEU A 302 -13.50 5.57 37.40
C LEU A 302 -14.42 6.81 37.50
N SER A 303 -15.23 7.10 36.49
CA SER A 303 -16.00 8.34 36.46
C SER A 303 -17.04 8.41 37.57
N ALA A 304 -17.60 7.27 38.00
CA ALA A 304 -18.53 7.23 39.14
C ALA A 304 -17.87 7.82 40.41
N ASP A 305 -16.78 7.22 40.89
CA ASP A 305 -16.05 7.73 42.07
C ASP A 305 -15.53 9.16 41.88
N ILE A 306 -15.11 9.54 40.67
CA ILE A 306 -14.65 10.90 40.39
C ILE A 306 -15.80 11.91 40.54
N LEU A 307 -16.99 11.60 40.03
CA LEU A 307 -18.17 12.45 40.14
C LEU A 307 -18.63 12.58 41.59
N ASP A 308 -18.60 11.47 42.35
CA ASP A 308 -18.92 11.46 43.78
C ASP A 308 -17.98 12.39 44.57
N ARG A 309 -16.67 12.35 44.28
CA ARG A 309 -15.68 13.24 44.91
C ARG A 309 -15.86 14.71 44.53
N LEU A 310 -16.54 15.00 43.43
CA LEU A 310 -16.88 16.35 42.98
C LEU A 310 -18.27 16.80 43.45
N ASP A 311 -18.98 15.98 44.23
CA ASP A 311 -20.35 16.23 44.69
C ASP A 311 -21.34 16.39 43.52
N ILE A 312 -21.14 15.61 42.45
CA ILE A 312 -22.00 15.60 41.25
C ILE A 312 -22.76 14.28 41.21
N PHE A 313 -24.08 14.33 41.40
CA PHE A 313 -24.94 13.15 41.39
C PHE A 313 -25.60 12.93 40.02
N ILE A 314 -25.45 11.72 39.46
CA ILE A 314 -26.11 11.27 38.23
C ILE A 314 -26.80 9.93 38.50
N LEU A 315 -28.14 9.93 38.47
CA LEU A 315 -28.96 8.78 38.86
C LEU A 315 -28.63 7.52 38.04
N GLU A 316 -28.46 7.67 36.73
CA GLU A 316 -28.18 6.56 35.82
C GLU A 316 -26.83 5.89 36.10
N ILE A 317 -25.85 6.62 36.64
CA ILE A 317 -24.54 6.08 37.00
C ILE A 317 -24.62 5.33 38.33
N GLU A 318 -25.40 5.84 39.27
CA GLU A 318 -25.62 5.24 40.59
C GLU A 318 -26.41 3.92 40.50
N GLU A 319 -27.40 3.86 39.59
CA GLU A 319 -28.15 2.64 39.31
C GLU A 319 -27.29 1.49 38.79
N LEU A 320 -26.13 1.78 38.17
CA LEU A 320 -25.19 0.76 37.71
C LEU A 320 -24.45 0.06 38.86
N GLN A 321 -24.47 0.62 40.08
CA GLN A 321 -23.81 0.08 41.27
C GLN A 321 -22.36 -0.32 40.97
N ILE A 322 -21.61 0.58 40.32
CA ILE A 322 -20.24 0.31 39.88
C ILE A 322 -19.35 0.07 41.11
N PRO A 323 -18.58 -1.03 41.18
CA PRO A 323 -17.77 -1.32 42.36
C PRO A 323 -16.72 -0.23 42.59
N PRO A 324 -16.47 0.15 43.86
CA PRO A 324 -15.56 1.23 44.20
C PRO A 324 -14.16 0.91 43.66
N PRO A 325 -13.45 1.93 43.13
CA PRO A 325 -12.16 1.70 42.52
C PRO A 325 -11.06 1.44 43.53
N LEU A 326 -10.20 0.49 43.18
CA LEU A 326 -8.97 0.23 43.89
C LEU A 326 -7.87 1.19 43.41
N TRP A 327 -6.90 1.48 44.28
CA TRP A 327 -5.81 2.41 43.99
C TRP A 327 -5.02 2.06 42.72
N TRP A 328 -4.89 0.77 42.40
CA TRP A 328 -4.15 0.31 41.22
C TRP A 328 -4.76 0.85 39.92
N GLU A 329 -6.08 1.06 39.87
CA GLU A 329 -6.79 1.57 38.69
C GLU A 329 -6.37 3.02 38.38
N TYR A 330 -6.32 3.87 39.40
CA TYR A 330 -5.79 5.23 39.29
C TYR A 330 -4.31 5.25 38.90
N PHE A 331 -3.50 4.39 39.54
CA PHE A 331 -2.08 4.29 39.20
C PHE A 331 -1.87 3.85 37.75
N TRP A 332 -2.67 2.91 37.26
CA TRP A 332 -2.61 2.47 35.88
C TRP A 332 -2.96 3.59 34.90
N CYS A 333 -3.97 4.41 35.22
CA CYS A 333 -4.33 5.58 34.42
C CYS A 333 -3.18 6.58 34.26
N LEU A 334 -2.25 6.70 35.22
CA LEU A 334 -1.07 7.56 35.09
C LEU A 334 -0.14 7.12 33.95
N SER A 335 -0.19 5.85 33.54
CA SER A 335 0.65 5.34 32.46
C SER A 335 0.34 6.00 31.11
N VAL A 336 -0.85 6.60 30.95
CA VAL A 336 -1.24 7.34 29.74
C VAL A 336 -0.31 8.52 29.46
N PHE A 337 0.18 9.20 30.50
CA PHE A 337 1.08 10.35 30.37
C PHE A 337 2.49 9.96 29.89
N LEU A 338 2.87 8.68 30.03
CA LEU A 338 4.13 8.18 29.49
C LEU A 338 4.15 8.21 27.96
N SER A 339 2.98 8.19 27.30
CA SER A 339 2.90 8.26 25.85
C SER A 339 3.53 9.54 25.30
N PHE A 340 3.47 10.67 26.03
CA PHE A 340 4.13 11.91 25.63
C PHE A 340 5.65 11.72 25.50
N ILE A 341 6.25 10.99 26.44
CA ILE A 341 7.68 10.65 26.40
C ILE A 341 7.96 9.71 25.22
N GLY A 342 7.14 8.68 25.03
CA GLY A 342 7.28 7.71 23.92
C GLY A 342 7.17 8.36 22.54
N LEU A 343 6.13 9.17 22.31
CA LEU A 343 5.91 9.89 21.05
C LEU A 343 7.02 10.92 20.78
N ALA A 344 7.43 11.66 21.81
CA ALA A 344 8.50 12.63 21.66
C ALA A 344 9.86 11.95 21.44
N ALA A 345 10.08 10.74 21.96
CA ALA A 345 11.25 9.92 21.66
C ALA A 345 11.23 9.42 20.20
N VAL A 346 10.07 8.98 19.70
CA VAL A 346 9.86 8.57 18.30
C VAL A 346 10.14 9.70 17.30
N ARG A 347 9.67 10.91 17.60
CA ARG A 347 9.87 12.11 16.75
C ARG A 347 11.36 12.46 16.64
N GLY A 348 12.09 12.43 17.75
CA GLY A 348 13.50 12.82 17.82
C GLY A 348 14.53 11.68 17.69
N ASN A 349 14.11 10.42 17.56
CA ASN A 349 14.98 9.23 17.70
C ASN A 349 15.79 9.21 19.02
N ARG A 350 15.19 9.69 20.12
CA ARG A 350 15.89 9.90 21.39
C ARG A 350 15.92 8.61 22.21
N VAL A 351 17.08 7.93 22.19
CA VAL A 351 17.26 6.63 22.87
C VAL A 351 17.00 6.71 24.38
N ASN A 352 17.46 7.76 25.04
CA ASN A 352 17.29 7.89 26.50
C ASN A 352 15.83 8.11 26.89
N ASP A 353 15.08 8.90 26.11
CA ASP A 353 13.66 9.10 26.37
C ASP A 353 12.85 7.83 26.08
N MET A 354 13.24 7.06 25.05
CA MET A 354 12.62 5.74 24.81
C MET A 354 12.90 4.75 25.96
N LYS A 355 14.10 4.77 26.56
CA LYS A 355 14.38 3.99 27.77
C LYS A 355 13.50 4.41 28.94
N LYS A 356 13.34 5.72 29.18
CA LYS A 356 12.45 6.25 30.23
C LYS A 356 11.01 5.79 30.00
N TYR A 357 10.53 5.87 28.75
CA TYR A 357 9.22 5.35 28.37
C TYR A 357 9.09 3.84 28.68
N MET A 358 10.07 3.03 28.30
CA MET A 358 10.05 1.59 28.59
C MET A 358 10.05 1.27 30.08
N VAL A 359 10.87 1.95 30.88
CA VAL A 359 10.88 1.80 32.34
C VAL A 359 9.53 2.20 32.91
N GLY A 360 8.97 3.33 32.47
CA GLY A 360 7.66 3.80 32.91
C GLY A 360 6.53 2.81 32.58
N ILE A 361 6.49 2.26 31.36
CA ILE A 361 5.48 1.24 31.00
C ILE A 361 5.66 -0.03 31.83
N SER A 362 6.92 -0.43 32.08
CA SER A 362 7.22 -1.60 32.93
C SER A 362 6.78 -1.41 34.37
N THR A 363 6.83 -0.19 34.91
CA THR A 363 6.43 0.09 36.29
C THR A 363 4.97 0.52 36.39
N ILE A 364 4.59 1.64 35.81
CA ILE A 364 3.25 2.25 35.93
C ILE A 364 2.21 1.53 35.05
N GLY A 365 2.64 0.87 33.97
CA GLY A 365 1.73 0.10 33.10
C GLY A 365 1.51 -1.33 33.60
N PHE A 366 2.58 -2.09 33.89
CA PHE A 366 2.47 -3.51 34.24
C PHE A 366 2.24 -3.79 35.72
N VAL A 367 2.86 -3.05 36.65
CA VAL A 367 2.75 -3.38 38.10
C VAL A 367 1.30 -3.30 38.59
N PRO A 368 0.49 -2.28 38.21
CA PRO A 368 -0.93 -2.27 38.58
C PRO A 368 -1.72 -3.44 38.01
N LEU A 369 -1.39 -3.90 36.80
CA LEU A 369 -2.05 -5.06 36.18
C LEU A 369 -1.67 -6.36 36.90
N LEU A 370 -0.40 -6.52 37.31
CA LEU A 370 0.02 -7.66 38.12
C LEU A 370 -0.68 -7.65 39.48
N TYR A 371 -0.81 -6.49 40.12
CA TYR A 371 -1.58 -6.36 41.34
C TYR A 371 -3.02 -6.82 41.14
N CYS A 372 -3.68 -6.38 40.07
CA CYS A 372 -5.04 -6.80 39.71
C CYS A 372 -5.14 -8.34 39.57
N ILE A 373 -4.18 -8.96 38.87
CA ILE A 373 -4.14 -10.44 38.72
C ILE A 373 -4.10 -11.12 40.09
N PHE A 374 -3.19 -10.70 40.98
CA PHE A 374 -3.06 -11.32 42.30
C PHE A 374 -4.24 -11.03 43.21
N TYR A 375 -4.81 -9.82 43.13
CA TYR A 375 -5.94 -9.41 43.95
C TYR A 375 -7.18 -10.26 43.66
N TYR A 376 -7.49 -10.51 42.39
CA TYR A 376 -8.64 -11.31 41.97
C TYR A 376 -8.31 -12.78 41.68
N LEU A 377 -7.11 -13.25 42.05
CA LEU A 377 -6.66 -14.61 41.71
C LEU A 377 -7.58 -15.68 42.29
N ASN A 378 -7.97 -15.52 43.56
CA ASN A 378 -8.81 -16.51 44.24
C ASN A 378 -10.20 -16.58 43.58
N ASP A 379 -10.88 -15.45 43.41
CA ASP A 379 -12.19 -15.36 42.75
C ASP A 379 -12.18 -16.01 41.37
N VAL A 380 -11.13 -15.76 40.57
CA VAL A 380 -11.01 -16.34 39.23
C VAL A 380 -10.75 -17.85 39.29
N LEU A 381 -9.90 -18.31 40.20
CA LEU A 381 -9.64 -19.74 40.37
C LEU A 381 -10.86 -20.48 40.90
N GLU A 382 -11.59 -19.89 41.85
CA GLU A 382 -12.84 -20.44 42.37
C GLU A 382 -13.86 -20.54 41.24
N TYR A 383 -14.05 -19.48 40.46
CA TYR A 383 -14.97 -19.51 39.33
C TYR A 383 -14.62 -20.61 38.30
N LEU A 384 -13.34 -20.75 37.96
CA LEU A 384 -12.89 -21.74 36.98
C LEU A 384 -13.03 -23.19 37.45
N ASN A 385 -13.16 -23.41 38.77
CA ASN A 385 -13.32 -24.72 39.38
C ASN A 385 -14.75 -24.97 39.91
N LEU A 386 -15.71 -24.10 39.59
CA LEU A 386 -17.11 -24.28 39.98
C LEU A 386 -17.70 -25.55 39.37
N GLU A 387 -18.43 -26.30 40.18
CA GLU A 387 -19.23 -27.43 39.70
C GLU A 387 -20.41 -26.92 38.88
N GLU A 388 -20.71 -27.63 37.77
CA GLU A 388 -21.76 -27.27 36.84
C GLU A 388 -23.14 -27.27 37.55
N GLY A 389 -23.81 -26.12 37.56
CA GLY A 389 -25.10 -25.93 38.25
C GLY A 389 -25.02 -25.21 39.60
N THR A 390 -23.84 -24.84 40.07
CA THR A 390 -23.66 -23.99 41.27
C THR A 390 -24.04 -22.54 40.94
N GLU A 391 -24.90 -21.92 41.76
CA GLU A 391 -25.23 -20.49 41.62
C GLU A 391 -24.09 -19.62 42.18
N LEU A 392 -23.80 -18.48 41.55
CA LEU A 392 -22.72 -17.59 42.00
C LEU A 392 -22.98 -17.00 43.40
N ASP A 393 -24.26 -16.85 43.77
CA ASP A 393 -24.68 -16.33 45.06
C ASP A 393 -24.34 -17.28 46.22
N ASP A 394 -24.04 -18.55 45.94
CA ASP A 394 -23.60 -19.56 46.92
C ASP A 394 -22.08 -19.60 47.11
N THR A 395 -21.33 -18.69 46.46
CA THR A 395 -19.86 -18.65 46.46
C THR A 395 -19.34 -17.39 47.14
N ASP A 396 -18.05 -17.36 47.51
CA ASP A 396 -17.40 -16.15 48.05
C ASP A 396 -16.93 -15.18 46.93
N ILE A 397 -17.29 -15.45 45.67
CA ILE A 397 -16.89 -14.67 44.50
C ILE A 397 -17.61 -13.33 44.49
N PHE A 398 -16.86 -12.24 44.30
CA PHE A 398 -17.47 -10.93 44.15
C PHE A 398 -18.12 -10.75 42.76
N VAL A 399 -19.41 -10.43 42.75
CA VAL A 399 -20.25 -10.30 41.54
C VAL A 399 -20.66 -8.84 41.29
N TRP A 400 -20.63 -8.41 40.04
CA TRP A 400 -21.21 -7.14 39.59
C TRP A 400 -22.15 -7.37 38.41
N GLN A 401 -23.42 -6.96 38.55
CA GLN A 401 -24.47 -7.12 37.53
C GLN A 401 -24.64 -8.58 37.05
N GLY A 402 -24.49 -9.55 37.96
CA GLY A 402 -24.59 -10.98 37.66
C GLY A 402 -23.34 -11.61 37.04
N TYR A 403 -22.25 -10.85 36.89
CA TYR A 403 -20.98 -11.36 36.37
C TYR A 403 -19.88 -11.38 37.43
N PRO A 404 -19.02 -12.42 37.46
CA PRO A 404 -17.86 -12.47 38.35
C PRO A 404 -16.89 -11.32 38.03
N TYR A 405 -16.75 -10.39 38.96
CA TYR A 405 -16.07 -9.12 38.72
C TYR A 405 -14.58 -9.31 38.41
N GLY A 406 -13.93 -10.24 39.11
CA GLY A 406 -12.52 -10.59 38.89
C GLY A 406 -12.23 -11.07 37.46
N LEU A 407 -13.19 -11.76 36.83
CA LEU A 407 -13.06 -12.23 35.44
C LEU A 407 -13.18 -11.11 34.42
N LEU A 408 -14.08 -10.14 34.65
CA LEU A 408 -14.15 -8.93 33.82
C LEU A 408 -12.81 -8.19 33.84
N TRP A 409 -12.19 -8.10 35.02
CA TRP A 409 -10.85 -7.54 35.16
C TRP A 409 -9.78 -8.34 34.44
N TYR A 410 -9.80 -9.68 34.51
CA TYR A 410 -8.87 -10.51 33.75
C TYR A 410 -9.00 -10.31 32.24
N GLY A 411 -10.22 -10.08 31.73
CA GLY A 411 -10.45 -9.68 30.33
C GLY A 411 -9.77 -8.37 29.97
N PHE A 412 -9.96 -7.33 30.79
CA PHE A 412 -9.28 -6.04 30.61
C PHE A 412 -7.76 -6.18 30.69
N VAL A 413 -7.25 -6.88 31.72
CA VAL A 413 -5.83 -7.12 31.96
C VAL A 413 -5.19 -7.82 30.77
N LEU A 414 -5.85 -8.83 30.17
CA LEU A 414 -5.33 -9.53 29.00
C LEU A 414 -5.08 -8.56 27.84
N MET A 415 -6.03 -7.68 27.53
CA MET A 415 -5.88 -6.68 26.48
C MET A 415 -4.79 -5.65 26.81
N ALA A 416 -4.79 -5.12 28.04
CA ALA A 416 -3.80 -4.15 28.50
C ALA A 416 -2.38 -4.71 28.50
N PHE A 417 -2.22 -5.96 28.93
CA PHE A 417 -0.94 -6.67 28.95
C PHE A 417 -0.39 -6.83 27.54
N GLN A 418 -1.22 -7.21 26.56
CA GLN A 418 -0.80 -7.32 25.15
C GLN A 418 -0.33 -5.96 24.60
N VAL A 419 -1.10 -4.89 24.83
CA VAL A 419 -0.75 -3.54 24.38
C VAL A 419 0.58 -3.08 24.96
N HIS A 420 0.79 -3.27 26.27
CA HIS A 420 2.04 -2.90 26.94
C HIS A 420 3.21 -3.78 26.51
N PHE A 421 2.99 -5.08 26.31
CA PHE A 421 4.03 -6.00 25.83
C PHE A 421 4.52 -5.60 24.44
N PHE A 422 3.61 -5.36 23.51
CA PHE A 422 3.97 -4.89 22.17
C PHE A 422 4.62 -3.50 22.20
N SER A 423 4.18 -2.61 23.10
CA SER A 423 4.82 -1.30 23.30
C SER A 423 6.30 -1.46 23.67
N LEU A 424 6.62 -2.33 24.64
CA LEU A 424 8.00 -2.62 25.02
C LEU A 424 8.80 -3.29 23.89
N PHE A 425 8.18 -4.24 23.18
CA PHE A 425 8.81 -4.94 22.06
C PHE A 425 9.22 -3.98 20.93
N PHE A 426 8.31 -3.11 20.49
CA PHE A 426 8.60 -2.15 19.43
C PHE A 426 9.56 -1.06 19.91
N ALA A 427 9.45 -0.60 21.16
CA ALA A 427 10.40 0.34 21.76
C ALA A 427 11.83 -0.25 21.83
N TRP A 428 11.98 -1.53 22.19
CA TRP A 428 13.26 -2.23 22.19
C TRP A 428 13.89 -2.27 20.79
N ASN A 429 13.10 -2.64 19.77
CA ASN A 429 13.55 -2.67 18.38
C ASN A 429 13.98 -1.29 17.88
N LEU A 430 13.28 -0.23 18.29
CA LEU A 430 13.67 1.15 17.98
C LEU A 430 15.00 1.54 18.62
N ILE A 431 15.21 1.20 19.89
CA ILE A 431 16.49 1.44 20.58
C ILE A 431 17.64 0.73 19.83
N LYS A 432 17.44 -0.53 19.44
CA LYS A 432 18.45 -1.31 18.69
C LYS A 432 18.80 -0.61 17.37
N ALA A 433 17.78 -0.21 16.60
CA ALA A 433 17.96 0.50 15.33
C ALA A 433 18.65 1.87 15.51
N TRP A 434 18.29 2.65 16.52
CA TRP A 434 18.85 3.98 16.75
C TRP A 434 20.29 3.94 17.30
N ARG A 435 20.64 2.94 18.10
CA ARG A 435 22.02 2.76 18.59
C ARG A 435 22.98 2.34 17.48
N GLN A 436 22.54 1.46 16.57
CA GLN A 436 23.34 1.09 15.39
C GLN A 436 23.68 2.34 14.55
N ARG A 437 22.74 3.27 14.41
CA ARG A 437 22.99 4.58 13.78
C ARG A 437 23.99 5.45 14.54
N GLY A 438 23.90 5.49 15.87
CA GLY A 438 24.80 6.28 16.72
C GLY A 438 26.25 5.76 16.73
N ALA A 439 26.45 4.45 16.62
CA ALA A 439 27.77 3.82 16.52
C ALA A 439 28.45 4.12 15.18
N LEU A 440 27.70 4.09 14.06
CA LEU A 440 28.22 4.45 12.74
C LEU A 440 28.66 5.92 12.64
N LYS A 441 27.96 6.83 13.33
CA LYS A 441 28.29 8.26 13.39
C LYS A 441 29.52 8.61 14.25
N LYS A 442 30.00 7.69 15.10
CA LYS A 442 31.19 7.89 15.96
C LYS A 442 32.45 7.23 15.39
N GLY A 443 32.31 6.42 14.35
CA GLY A 443 33.41 5.74 13.65
C GLY A 443 33.77 6.34 12.28
N GLN A 444 33.06 7.40 11.88
CA GLN A 444 33.48 8.38 10.88
C GLN A 444 33.92 9.63 11.64
#